data_AF-A0AAP1VBQ8-F1
#
_entry.id   AF-A0AAP1VBQ8-F1
#
_cell.length_a   1.000
_cell.length_b   1.000
_cell.length_c   1.000
_cell.angle_alpha   90.00
_cell.angle_beta   90.00
_cell.angle_gamma   90.00
#
_symmetry.space_group_name_H-M   'P 1'
#
loop_
_entity.id
_entity.type
_entity.pdbx_description
1 polymer ?
#
loop_
_entity_poly.entity_id
_entity_poly.type
_entity_poly.pdbx_seq_one_letter_code
_entity_poly.pdbx_strand_id
1 'polypeptide(L)'
;MCVARRWDTLDIHTVLVPKMGTVWEYQWEYTDLDNGQVKLYPFWLTRSEGLRSQTLTEAWGRCLNHTRRERVGPPEWREAFKVKPSGVKPLPEFEPPMHGELVELYRRERDPDVRRVILEVVRARRVMAEIEHLVTIIRREYGDGLVAMNLLRCLAQNERWRAGDFGNSKAGGNPGK
;
A
#
# COMPACT_ATOMS: atom_id res chain seq x y z
N MET A 1 -11.05 26.43 63.81
CA MET A 1 -12.20 25.71 63.20
C MET A 1 -11.69 24.93 62.00
N CYS A 2 -11.57 23.61 62.17
CA CYS A 2 -11.21 22.66 61.13
C CYS A 2 -12.45 22.26 60.35
N VAL A 3 -12.37 22.17 59.01
CA VAL A 3 -13.32 21.40 58.22
C VAL A 3 -12.52 20.58 57.21
N ALA A 4 -12.78 19.27 57.26
CA ALA A 4 -11.99 18.20 56.67
C ALA A 4 -12.13 18.12 55.15
N ARG A 5 -11.01 17.82 54.49
CA ARG A 5 -10.98 17.32 53.10
C ARG A 5 -11.46 15.88 53.10
N ARG A 6 -12.59 15.61 52.43
CA ARG A 6 -13.01 14.25 52.10
C ARG A 6 -12.28 13.83 50.82
N TRP A 7 -11.44 12.82 50.96
CA TRP A 7 -10.87 12.05 49.86
C TRP A 7 -11.91 11.00 49.47
N ASP A 8 -12.52 11.15 48.30
CA ASP A 8 -13.18 10.04 47.62
C ASP A 8 -12.37 9.73 46.35
N THR A 9 -11.48 8.76 46.52
CA THR A 9 -10.94 7.91 45.48
C THR A 9 -12.10 7.30 44.71
N LEU A 10 -12.13 7.38 43.37
CA LEU A 10 -12.71 6.37 42.48
C LEU A 10 -12.38 6.68 41.00
N ASP A 11 -11.56 5.78 40.45
CA ASP A 11 -11.51 5.27 39.09
C ASP A 11 -11.22 6.20 37.91
N ILE A 12 -9.90 6.37 37.70
CA ILE A 12 -9.27 6.82 36.47
C ILE A 12 -9.18 5.65 35.48
N HIS A 13 -10.31 5.08 35.04
CA HIS A 13 -10.32 4.16 33.88
C HIS A 13 -11.67 4.23 33.17
N THR A 14 -11.87 5.30 32.41
CA THR A 14 -12.79 5.24 31.27
C THR A 14 -12.08 5.84 30.08
N VAL A 15 -11.30 4.98 29.41
CA VAL A 15 -10.88 5.24 28.03
C VAL A 15 -12.18 5.38 27.24
N LEU A 16 -12.47 6.60 26.82
CA LEU A 16 -13.52 6.91 25.85
C LEU A 16 -13.21 6.09 24.59
N VAL A 17 -13.80 4.91 24.47
CA VAL A 17 -13.86 4.17 23.21
C VAL A 17 -14.66 5.05 22.25
N PRO A 18 -14.06 5.58 21.18
CA PRO A 18 -14.82 6.37 20.23
C PRO A 18 -15.93 5.48 19.66
N LYS A 19 -17.18 5.97 19.68
CA LYS A 19 -18.32 5.32 19.01
C LYS A 19 -17.98 5.17 17.53
N MET A 20 -17.41 4.02 17.16
CA MET A 20 -17.29 3.57 15.78
C MET A 20 -18.72 3.50 15.24
N GLY A 21 -19.04 4.28 14.21
CA GLY A 21 -20.31 4.10 13.50
C GLY A 21 -20.46 2.64 13.09
N THR A 22 -21.69 2.11 13.09
CA THR A 22 -21.99 0.72 12.74
C THR A 22 -21.22 0.30 11.48
N VAL A 23 -20.27 -0.62 11.65
CA VAL A 23 -19.44 -1.15 10.57
C VAL A 23 -20.15 -2.38 10.00
N TRP A 24 -20.50 -2.36 8.72
CA TRP A 24 -21.17 -3.47 8.05
C TRP A 24 -20.18 -4.35 7.30
N GLU A 25 -20.27 -5.65 7.54
CA GLU A 25 -19.54 -6.68 6.79
C GLU A 25 -20.47 -7.49 5.89
N TYR A 26 -19.88 -8.05 4.84
CA TYR A 26 -20.54 -8.83 3.81
C TYR A 26 -19.75 -10.13 3.60
N GLN A 27 -20.44 -11.15 3.13
CA GLN A 27 -19.80 -12.35 2.59
C GLN A 27 -19.31 -12.07 1.17
N TRP A 28 -18.21 -12.73 0.80
CA TRP A 28 -17.60 -12.60 -0.51
C TRP A 28 -17.48 -13.97 -1.16
N GLU A 29 -17.70 -14.03 -2.46
CA GLU A 29 -17.35 -15.19 -3.28
C GLU A 29 -16.17 -14.83 -4.19
N TYR A 30 -15.37 -15.82 -4.57
CA TYR A 30 -14.27 -15.65 -5.52
C TYR A 30 -14.10 -16.92 -6.34
N THR A 31 -13.54 -16.78 -7.55
CA THR A 31 -13.20 -17.93 -8.38
C THR A 31 -11.80 -18.40 -8.00
N ASP A 32 -11.71 -19.58 -7.39
CA ASP A 32 -10.42 -20.17 -7.06
C ASP A 32 -9.58 -20.39 -8.33
N LEU A 33 -8.37 -19.84 -8.35
CA LEU A 33 -7.50 -19.84 -9.53
C LEU A 33 -6.91 -21.23 -9.83
N ASP A 34 -6.82 -22.12 -8.84
CA ASP A 34 -6.23 -23.44 -9.01
C ASP A 34 -7.21 -24.43 -9.66
N ASN A 35 -8.51 -24.29 -9.36
CA ASN A 35 -9.52 -25.25 -9.81
C ASN A 35 -10.73 -24.63 -10.52
N GLY A 36 -10.79 -23.31 -10.65
CA GLY A 36 -11.86 -22.58 -11.33
C GLY A 36 -13.22 -22.58 -10.62
N GLN A 37 -13.31 -23.10 -9.39
CA GLN A 37 -14.57 -23.17 -8.66
C GLN A 37 -14.87 -21.89 -7.90
N VAL A 38 -16.13 -21.49 -7.86
CA VAL A 38 -16.59 -20.38 -7.02
C VAL A 38 -16.62 -20.84 -5.57
N LYS A 39 -15.86 -20.16 -4.71
CA LYS A 39 -15.76 -20.42 -3.27
C LYS A 39 -16.13 -19.17 -2.47
N LEU A 40 -16.61 -19.38 -1.25
CA LEU A 40 -16.83 -18.29 -0.31
C LEU A 40 -15.52 -17.94 0.39
N TYR A 41 -15.26 -16.65 0.53
CA TYR A 41 -14.14 -16.15 1.31
C TYR A 41 -14.37 -16.48 2.79
N PRO A 42 -13.35 -16.99 3.50
CA PRO A 42 -13.53 -17.51 4.86
C PRO A 42 -13.87 -16.43 5.89
N PHE A 43 -13.60 -15.15 5.58
CA PHE A 43 -13.86 -14.03 6.48
C PHE A 43 -14.93 -13.11 5.91
N TRP A 44 -15.77 -12.57 6.78
CA TRP A 44 -16.65 -11.47 6.41
C TRP A 44 -15.85 -10.18 6.40
N LEU A 45 -16.03 -9.40 5.33
CA LEU A 45 -15.24 -8.19 5.12
C LEU A 45 -16.16 -7.02 4.84
N THR A 46 -15.74 -5.83 5.29
CA THR A 46 -16.32 -4.60 4.75
C THR A 46 -16.02 -4.48 3.26
N ARG A 47 -16.78 -3.64 2.55
CA ARG A 47 -16.49 -3.31 1.14
C ARG A 47 -15.05 -2.88 0.93
N SER A 48 -14.53 -2.01 1.79
CA SER A 48 -13.18 -1.48 1.70
C SER A 48 -12.09 -2.52 2.02
N GLU A 49 -12.36 -3.53 2.84
CA GLU A 49 -11.40 -4.62 3.09
C GLU A 49 -11.44 -5.68 2.00
N GLY A 50 -12.62 -6.03 1.48
CA GLY A 50 -12.73 -6.94 0.35
C GLY A 50 -11.98 -6.43 -0.87
N LEU A 51 -12.12 -5.14 -1.19
CA LEU A 51 -11.38 -4.48 -2.27
C LEU A 51 -9.86 -4.35 -2.03
N ARG A 52 -9.38 -4.59 -0.81
CA ARG A 52 -7.95 -4.59 -0.46
C ARG A 52 -7.39 -5.99 -0.26
N SER A 53 -8.24 -7.02 -0.26
CA SER A 53 -7.79 -8.41 -0.14
C SER A 53 -7.15 -8.83 -1.44
N GLN A 54 -5.90 -9.29 -1.38
CA GLN A 54 -5.16 -9.76 -2.55
C GLN A 54 -5.92 -10.91 -3.25
N THR A 55 -6.36 -11.90 -2.49
CA THR A 55 -7.13 -13.04 -2.99
C THR A 55 -8.39 -12.59 -3.74
N LEU A 56 -9.18 -11.68 -3.16
CA LEU A 56 -10.40 -11.22 -3.81
C LEU A 56 -10.13 -10.28 -5.00
N THR A 57 -9.00 -9.58 -4.99
CA THR A 57 -8.63 -8.69 -6.11
C THR A 57 -8.16 -9.49 -7.31
N GLU A 58 -7.32 -10.51 -7.09
CA GLU A 58 -6.77 -11.35 -8.15
C GLU A 58 -7.82 -12.33 -8.72
N ALA A 59 -8.74 -12.82 -7.88
CA ALA A 59 -9.76 -13.80 -8.24
C ALA A 59 -11.12 -13.19 -8.64
N TRP A 60 -11.17 -11.89 -8.96
CA TRP A 60 -12.40 -11.15 -9.27
C TRP A 60 -13.55 -11.37 -8.27
N GLY A 61 -13.22 -11.29 -6.98
CA GLY A 61 -14.14 -11.56 -5.89
C GLY A 61 -15.37 -10.64 -5.90
N ARG A 62 -16.54 -11.21 -5.64
CA ARG A 62 -17.83 -10.52 -5.65
C ARG A 62 -18.41 -10.42 -4.24
N CYS A 63 -18.84 -9.22 -3.89
CA CYS A 63 -19.54 -8.95 -2.64
C CYS A 63 -21.01 -9.42 -2.74
N LEU A 64 -21.44 -10.25 -1.79
CA LEU A 64 -22.82 -10.71 -1.68
C LEU A 64 -23.64 -9.69 -0.87
N ASN A 65 -24.18 -8.66 -1.53
CA ASN A 65 -24.86 -7.54 -0.87
C ASN A 65 -26.07 -7.94 0.00
N HIS A 66 -26.68 -9.09 -0.29
CA HIS A 66 -27.80 -9.63 0.50
C HIS A 66 -27.33 -10.24 1.83
N THR A 67 -26.04 -10.53 1.97
CA THR A 67 -25.42 -10.94 3.22
C THR A 67 -24.85 -9.70 3.91
N ARG A 68 -25.49 -9.24 4.99
CA ARG A 68 -25.01 -8.08 5.74
C ARG A 68 -25.11 -8.37 7.23
N ARG A 69 -24.01 -8.16 7.95
CA ARG A 69 -23.97 -8.24 9.42
C ARG A 69 -23.22 -7.06 10.02
N GLU A 70 -23.64 -6.65 11.22
CA GLU A 70 -22.89 -5.65 11.99
C GLU A 70 -21.62 -6.29 12.55
N ARG A 71 -20.49 -5.61 12.36
CA ARG A 71 -19.20 -6.02 12.92
C ARG A 71 -19.21 -5.76 14.42
N VAL A 72 -18.98 -6.81 15.19
CA VAL A 72 -18.72 -6.72 16.62
C VAL A 72 -17.24 -6.96 16.86
N GLY A 73 -16.51 -5.91 17.25
CA GLY A 73 -15.08 -6.00 17.59
C GLY A 73 -14.13 -5.88 16.41
N PRO A 74 -12.85 -6.30 16.57
CA PRO A 74 -11.85 -6.24 15.52
C PRO A 74 -12.13 -7.24 14.40
N PRO A 75 -11.66 -6.99 13.16
CA PRO A 75 -11.89 -7.89 12.04
C PRO A 75 -11.25 -9.28 12.27
N GLU A 76 -12.03 -10.35 12.05
CA GLU A 76 -11.61 -11.75 12.26
C GLU A 76 -10.34 -12.12 11.49
N TRP A 77 -10.22 -11.65 10.23
CA TRP A 77 -9.06 -11.93 9.39
C TRP A 77 -7.76 -11.41 10.01
N ARG A 78 -7.81 -10.32 10.80
CA ARG A 78 -6.62 -9.76 11.43
C ARG A 78 -6.05 -10.73 12.46
N GLU A 79 -6.91 -11.38 13.26
CA GLU A 79 -6.52 -12.40 14.23
C GLU A 79 -6.00 -13.66 13.53
N ALA A 80 -6.71 -14.12 12.49
CA ALA A 80 -6.34 -15.33 11.74
C ALA A 80 -4.98 -15.21 11.04
N PHE A 81 -4.64 -14.01 10.56
CA PHE A 81 -3.34 -13.70 9.94
C PHE A 81 -2.39 -12.97 10.89
N LYS A 82 -2.57 -13.05 12.22
CA LYS A 82 -1.54 -12.63 13.19
C LYS A 82 -0.34 -13.57 13.09
N VAL A 83 0.48 -13.35 12.06
CA VAL A 83 1.82 -13.92 12.01
C VAL A 83 2.63 -13.15 13.04
N LYS A 84 3.04 -13.81 14.15
CA LYS A 84 4.18 -13.31 14.93
C LYS A 84 5.31 -13.14 13.92
N PRO A 85 5.94 -11.97 13.76
CA PRO A 85 7.03 -11.81 12.81
C PRO A 85 8.19 -12.70 13.25
N SER A 86 8.17 -13.96 12.79
CA SER A 86 9.17 -14.96 13.10
C SER A 86 10.16 -14.97 11.94
N GLY A 87 11.35 -14.43 12.18
CA GLY A 87 12.51 -14.73 11.36
C GLY A 87 12.60 -14.02 10.00
N VAL A 88 11.68 -13.10 9.65
CA VAL A 88 11.96 -12.19 8.54
C VAL A 88 12.98 -11.18 9.04
N LYS A 89 14.26 -11.47 8.82
CA LYS A 89 15.28 -10.42 8.86
C LYS A 89 14.82 -9.37 7.85
N PRO A 90 14.65 -8.10 8.26
CA PRO A 90 14.39 -7.06 7.28
C PRO A 90 15.52 -7.14 6.24
N LEU A 91 15.12 -7.12 4.96
CA LEU A 91 16.11 -6.97 3.90
C LEU A 91 16.99 -5.76 4.25
N PRO A 92 18.30 -5.81 4.00
CA PRO A 92 19.15 -4.67 4.23
C PRO A 92 18.57 -3.45 3.53
N GLU A 93 18.78 -2.29 4.14
CA GLU A 93 18.36 -1.02 3.54
C GLU A 93 18.98 -0.93 2.14
N PHE A 94 18.12 -0.93 1.12
CA PHE A 94 18.53 -0.94 -0.27
C PHE A 94 18.40 0.47 -0.81
N GLU A 95 19.53 1.16 -0.95
CA GLU A 95 19.59 2.41 -1.69
C GLU A 95 19.78 2.10 -3.18
N PRO A 96 18.80 2.44 -4.04
CA PRO A 96 18.93 2.20 -5.47
C PRO A 96 19.97 3.14 -6.08
N PRO A 97 20.84 2.64 -6.99
CA PRO A 97 21.89 3.47 -7.58
C PRO A 97 21.29 4.62 -8.42
N MET A 98 21.84 5.81 -8.32
CA MET A 98 21.43 6.97 -9.12
C MET A 98 21.76 6.77 -10.61
N HIS A 99 21.12 7.55 -11.49
CA HIS A 99 21.40 7.47 -12.92
C HIS A 99 22.88 7.76 -13.24
N GLY A 100 23.48 8.75 -12.58
CA GLY A 100 24.91 9.06 -12.72
C GLY A 100 25.81 7.88 -12.34
N GLU A 101 25.51 7.21 -11.23
CA GLU A 101 26.25 6.04 -10.75
C GLU A 101 26.13 4.86 -11.72
N LEU A 102 24.96 4.65 -12.33
CA LEU A 102 24.76 3.64 -13.38
C LEU A 102 25.58 3.97 -14.64
N VAL A 103 25.69 5.25 -15.03
CA VAL A 103 26.51 5.68 -16.18
C VAL A 103 27.99 5.48 -15.89
N GLU A 104 28.46 5.82 -14.69
CA GLU A 104 29.84 5.59 -14.27
C GLU A 104 30.16 4.09 -14.22
N LEU A 105 29.27 3.29 -13.64
CA LEU A 105 29.40 1.84 -13.59
C LEU A 105 29.46 1.24 -15.00
N TYR A 106 28.61 1.69 -15.92
CA TYR A 106 28.63 1.24 -17.32
C TYR A 106 29.95 1.55 -18.03
N ARG A 107 30.54 2.73 -17.77
CA ARG A 107 31.82 3.15 -18.35
C ARG A 107 32.98 2.32 -17.80
N ARG A 108 32.96 2.03 -16.50
CA ARG A 108 34.00 1.28 -15.79
C ARG A 108 33.96 -0.21 -16.14
N GLU A 109 32.78 -0.82 -16.10
CA GLU A 109 32.60 -2.24 -16.31
C GLU A 109 32.79 -2.62 -17.78
N ARG A 110 33.40 -3.79 -18.02
CA ARG A 110 33.65 -4.32 -19.37
C ARG A 110 32.88 -5.60 -19.67
N ASP A 111 32.39 -6.26 -18.64
CA ASP A 111 31.54 -7.43 -18.78
C ASP A 111 30.23 -7.07 -19.57
N PRO A 112 29.96 -7.73 -20.70
CA PRO A 112 28.78 -7.44 -21.51
C PRO A 112 27.46 -7.77 -20.80
N ASP A 113 27.42 -8.77 -19.93
CA ASP A 113 26.21 -9.16 -19.21
C ASP A 113 25.88 -8.14 -18.10
N VAL A 114 26.90 -7.65 -17.39
CA VAL A 114 26.71 -6.59 -16.39
C VAL A 114 26.24 -5.30 -17.08
N ARG A 115 26.82 -4.94 -18.22
CA ARG A 115 26.36 -3.81 -19.03
C ARG A 115 24.92 -3.96 -19.48
N ARG A 116 24.51 -5.17 -19.89
CA ARG A 116 23.11 -5.46 -20.26
C ARG A 116 22.18 -5.21 -19.09
N VAL A 117 22.53 -5.69 -17.89
CA VAL A 117 21.72 -5.48 -16.67
C VAL A 117 21.60 -3.99 -16.35
N ILE A 118 22.69 -3.23 -16.42
CA ILE A 118 22.66 -1.77 -16.19
C ILE A 118 21.69 -1.08 -17.17
N LEU A 119 21.75 -1.45 -18.46
CA LEU A 119 20.86 -0.89 -19.47
C LEU A 119 19.40 -1.30 -19.25
N GLU A 120 19.12 -2.53 -18.82
CA GLU A 120 17.77 -2.96 -18.45
C GLU A 120 17.23 -2.18 -17.26
N VAL A 121 18.05 -1.89 -16.25
CA VAL A 121 17.65 -1.03 -15.12
C VAL A 121 17.29 0.37 -15.62
N VAL A 122 18.11 0.97 -16.49
CA VAL A 122 17.83 2.29 -17.07
C VAL A 122 16.54 2.27 -17.91
N ARG A 123 16.33 1.21 -18.70
CA ARG A 123 15.11 1.03 -19.50
C ARG A 123 13.88 0.90 -18.61
N ALA A 124 13.93 0.07 -17.57
CA ALA A 124 12.82 -0.11 -16.64
C ALA A 124 12.41 1.22 -15.98
N ARG A 125 13.38 2.03 -15.54
CA ARG A 125 13.09 3.36 -14.97
C ARG A 125 12.37 4.29 -15.94
N ARG A 126 12.72 4.26 -17.24
CA ARG A 126 12.04 5.06 -18.27
C ARG A 126 10.59 4.59 -18.49
N VAL A 127 10.38 3.28 -18.59
CA VAL A 127 9.04 2.70 -18.75
C VAL A 127 8.16 3.06 -17.55
N MET A 128 8.70 3.00 -16.33
CA MET A 128 7.94 3.39 -15.14
C MET A 128 7.56 4.87 -15.13
N ALA A 129 8.45 5.76 -15.56
CA ALA A 129 8.13 7.17 -15.71
C ALA A 129 7.03 7.41 -16.76
N GLU A 130 7.03 6.65 -17.85
CA GLU A 130 5.99 6.70 -18.88
C GLU A 130 4.64 6.19 -18.34
N ILE A 131 4.64 5.11 -17.56
CA ILE A 131 3.46 4.62 -16.85
C ILE A 131 2.91 5.70 -15.90
N GLU A 132 3.76 6.37 -15.11
CA GLU A 132 3.33 7.47 -14.25
C GLU A 132 2.71 8.65 -15.03
N HIS A 133 3.27 8.95 -16.20
CA HIS A 133 2.73 9.97 -17.07
C HIS A 133 1.33 9.59 -17.58
N LEU A 134 1.17 8.37 -18.09
CA LEU A 134 -0.13 7.84 -18.53
C LEU A 134 -1.15 7.80 -17.39
N VAL A 135 -0.72 7.40 -16.18
CA VAL A 135 -1.55 7.45 -14.97
C VAL A 135 -2.06 8.86 -14.71
N THR A 136 -1.21 9.86 -14.87
CA THR A 136 -1.57 11.26 -14.65
C THR A 136 -2.60 11.74 -15.67
N ILE A 137 -2.44 11.37 -16.96
CA ILE A 137 -3.41 11.67 -18.03
C ILE A 137 -4.76 11.03 -17.71
N ILE A 138 -4.78 9.73 -17.41
CA ILE A 138 -6.04 8.99 -17.14
C ILE A 138 -6.75 9.58 -15.92
N ARG A 139 -6.03 9.95 -14.84
CA ARG A 139 -6.66 10.64 -13.70
C ARG A 139 -7.31 11.96 -14.09
N ARG A 140 -6.65 12.74 -14.94
CA ARG A 140 -7.17 14.03 -15.39
C ARG A 140 -8.45 13.86 -16.21
N GLU A 141 -8.54 12.80 -17.00
CA GLU A 141 -9.69 12.55 -17.88
C GLU A 141 -10.85 11.83 -17.20
N TYR A 142 -10.58 10.87 -16.29
CA TYR A 142 -11.58 9.96 -15.74
C TYR A 142 -11.76 10.08 -14.21
N GLY A 143 -10.94 10.88 -13.53
CA GLY A 143 -10.99 11.06 -12.07
C GLY A 143 -10.57 9.83 -11.25
N ASP A 144 -10.94 9.82 -9.96
CA ASP A 144 -10.54 8.79 -8.98
C ASP A 144 -11.48 7.56 -8.94
N GLY A 145 -12.49 7.48 -9.81
CA GLY A 145 -13.49 6.42 -9.81
C GLY A 145 -12.97 5.04 -10.25
N LEU A 146 -11.81 4.99 -10.92
CA LEU A 146 -11.19 3.73 -11.36
C LEU A 146 -10.29 3.15 -10.25
N VAL A 147 -10.73 2.06 -9.61
CA VAL A 147 -9.91 1.34 -8.61
C VAL A 147 -8.54 0.91 -9.17
N ALA A 148 -8.49 0.52 -10.45
CA ALA A 148 -7.26 0.20 -11.17
C ALA A 148 -6.25 1.37 -11.18
N MET A 149 -6.73 2.61 -11.18
CA MET A 149 -5.88 3.81 -11.20
C MET A 149 -5.25 4.12 -9.84
N ASN A 150 -5.88 3.70 -8.74
CA ASN A 150 -5.30 3.82 -7.41
C ASN A 150 -4.30 2.68 -7.13
N LEU A 151 -4.54 1.47 -7.65
CA LEU A 151 -3.56 0.38 -7.62
C LEU A 151 -2.33 0.70 -8.46
N LEU A 152 -2.53 1.20 -9.68
CA LEU A 152 -1.44 1.65 -10.54
C LEU A 152 -0.67 2.82 -9.91
N ARG A 153 -1.35 3.70 -9.14
CA ARG A 153 -0.70 4.73 -8.30
C ARG A 153 0.27 4.12 -7.32
N CYS A 154 -0.19 3.13 -6.54
CA CYS A 154 0.63 2.53 -5.49
C CYS A 154 1.83 1.80 -6.09
N LEU A 155 1.63 1.06 -7.19
CA LEU A 155 2.71 0.37 -7.90
C LEU A 155 3.73 1.36 -8.47
N ALA A 156 3.27 2.41 -9.14
CA ALA A 156 4.16 3.40 -9.73
C ALA A 156 4.91 4.21 -8.65
N GLN A 157 4.22 4.64 -7.59
CA GLN A 157 4.84 5.33 -6.45
C GLN A 157 5.91 4.45 -5.80
N ASN A 158 5.62 3.18 -5.52
CA ASN A 158 6.57 2.24 -4.94
C ASN A 158 7.80 2.07 -5.82
N GLU A 159 7.61 2.05 -7.14
CA GLU A 159 8.71 1.93 -8.08
C GLU A 159 9.48 3.23 -8.26
N ARG A 160 8.83 4.39 -8.09
CA ARG A 160 9.49 5.70 -8.04
C ARG A 160 10.40 5.86 -6.83
N TRP A 161 9.93 5.41 -5.65
CA TRP A 161 10.76 5.31 -4.45
C TRP A 161 11.98 4.40 -4.67
N ARG A 162 11.84 3.36 -5.50
CA ARG A 162 12.93 2.47 -5.94
C ARG A 162 13.77 3.02 -7.09
N ALA A 163 13.26 3.99 -7.86
CA ALA A 163 13.94 4.60 -9.00
C ALA A 163 14.75 5.87 -8.62
N GLY A 164 14.54 6.43 -7.42
CA GLY A 164 15.33 7.52 -6.86
C GLY A 164 15.01 8.92 -7.41
N ASP A 165 13.79 9.18 -7.87
CA ASP A 165 13.43 10.49 -8.44
C ASP A 165 12.92 11.48 -7.37
N PHE A 166 13.80 12.40 -6.93
CA PHE A 166 13.42 13.59 -6.17
C PHE A 166 13.13 14.75 -7.14
N GLY A 167 11.93 15.30 -7.04
CA GLY A 167 11.47 16.42 -7.84
C GLY A 167 12.42 17.62 -7.78
N ASN A 168 12.81 18.08 -8.97
CA ASN A 168 12.92 19.49 -9.37
C ASN A 168 13.27 20.49 -8.25
N SER A 169 14.55 20.59 -7.92
CA SER A 169 15.12 21.78 -7.27
C SER A 169 15.04 22.96 -8.25
N LYS A 170 13.92 23.69 -8.26
CA LYS A 170 13.87 24.99 -8.91
C LYS A 170 14.77 25.97 -8.16
N ALA A 171 15.90 26.27 -8.78
CA ALA A 171 16.51 27.58 -8.96
C ALA A 171 16.14 28.66 -7.91
N GLY A 172 16.95 28.78 -6.88
CA GLY A 172 17.23 30.04 -6.20
C GLY A 172 18.64 30.50 -6.59
N GLY A 173 18.81 30.93 -7.85
CA GLY A 173 20.06 31.52 -8.32
C GLY A 173 20.29 32.86 -7.64
N ASN A 174 21.31 32.93 -6.81
CA ASN A 174 21.87 34.18 -6.31
C ASN A 174 22.64 34.85 -7.45
N PRO A 175 22.28 36.05 -7.94
CA PRO A 175 23.15 36.79 -8.84
C PRO A 175 24.17 37.53 -7.97
N GLY A 176 25.43 37.11 -8.06
CA GLY A 176 26.50 37.78 -7.34
C GLY A 176 26.67 39.24 -7.77
N LYS A 177 26.81 40.11 -6.77
CA LYS A 177 27.89 41.10 -6.63
C LYS A 177 28.09 41.40 -5.16
#